data_AF-M0B7Y0-F1
#
_entry.id   AF-M0B7Y0-F1
#
_cell.length_a   1.000
_cell.length_b   1.000
_cell.length_c   1.000
_cell.angle_alpha   90.00
_cell.angle_beta   90.00
_cell.angle_gamma   90.00
#
_symmetry.space_group_name_H-M   'P 1'
#
loop_
_entity.id
_entity.type
_entity.pdbx_description
1 polymer ?
#
loop_
_entity_poly.entity_id
_entity_poly.type
_entity_poly.pdbx_seq_one_letter_code
_entity_poly.pdbx_strand_id
1 'polypeptide(L)'
;MDLLLVAIVVGIPLAWHVGLTAFTYYDAGKVGLEPPTKWAAITFFIPLFGFFIYLFERSELDYDPETDPYRGHNFNIHPSRADDAPLRSREDDQDSPSDRSDDEENRQET
;
A
#
# COMPACT_ATOMS: atom_id res chain seq x y z
N MET A 1 -5.68 -13.89 -20.79
CA MET A 1 -6.63 -14.14 -19.70
C MET A 1 -7.56 -15.26 -20.13
N ASP A 2 -7.88 -16.22 -19.26
CA ASP A 2 -8.99 -17.14 -19.52
C ASP A 2 -10.33 -16.43 -19.26
N LEU A 3 -11.23 -16.48 -20.23
CA LEU A 3 -12.55 -15.84 -20.13
C LEU A 3 -13.45 -16.56 -19.13
N LEU A 4 -13.31 -17.89 -18.99
CA LEU A 4 -14.07 -18.67 -18.01
C LEU A 4 -13.67 -18.30 -16.58
N LEU A 5 -12.35 -18.24 -16.31
CA LEU A 5 -11.83 -17.76 -15.03
C LEU A 5 -12.29 -16.34 -14.70
N VAL A 6 -12.26 -15.40 -15.65
CA VAL A 6 -12.77 -14.03 -15.45
C VAL A 6 -14.27 -14.03 -15.13
N ALA A 7 -15.07 -14.81 -15.86
CA ALA A 7 -16.50 -14.93 -15.63
C ALA A 7 -16.83 -15.53 -14.25
N ILE A 8 -16.03 -16.47 -13.74
CA ILE A 8 -16.16 -17.03 -12.40
C ILE A 8 -15.77 -15.99 -11.33
N VAL A 9 -14.57 -15.41 -11.45
CA VAL A 9 -13.97 -14.50 -10.46
C VAL A 9 -14.75 -13.19 -10.32
N VAL A 10 -15.30 -12.65 -11.41
CA VAL A 10 -16.11 -11.41 -11.38
C VAL A 10 -17.60 -11.70 -11.27
N GLY A 11 -18.10 -12.70 -12.01
CA GLY A 11 -19.53 -12.97 -12.13
C GLY A 11 -20.18 -13.56 -10.88
N ILE A 12 -19.49 -14.45 -10.14
CA ILE A 12 -20.06 -15.04 -8.92
C ILE A 12 -20.20 -13.98 -7.81
N PRO A 13 -19.17 -13.17 -7.47
CA PRO A 13 -19.34 -12.08 -6.51
C PRO A 13 -20.37 -11.04 -6.93
N LEU A 14 -20.43 -10.68 -8.23
CA LEU A 14 -21.39 -9.69 -8.73
C LEU A 14 -22.84 -10.20 -8.68
N ALA A 15 -23.07 -11.47 -9.02
CA ALA A 15 -24.38 -12.12 -8.86
C ALA A 15 -24.80 -12.21 -7.38
N TRP A 16 -23.87 -12.55 -6.49
CA TRP A 16 -24.12 -12.59 -5.05
C TRP A 16 -24.44 -11.19 -4.49
N HIS A 17 -23.73 -10.16 -4.93
CA HIS A 17 -23.96 -8.76 -4.53
C HIS A 17 -25.34 -8.25 -4.96
N VAL A 18 -25.76 -8.54 -6.19
CA VAL A 18 -27.12 -8.24 -6.66
C VAL A 18 -28.17 -9.02 -5.87
N GLY A 19 -27.92 -10.29 -5.56
CA GLY A 19 -28.80 -11.13 -4.72
C GLY A 19 -28.97 -10.57 -3.31
N LEU A 20 -27.88 -10.19 -2.64
CA LEU A 20 -27.90 -9.54 -1.33
C LEU A 20 -28.61 -8.18 -1.37
N THR A 21 -28.37 -7.37 -2.41
CA THR A 21 -29.04 -6.07 -2.59
C THR A 21 -30.56 -6.23 -2.72
N ALA A 22 -31.02 -7.19 -3.53
CA ALA A 22 -32.43 -7.52 -3.68
C ALA A 22 -33.04 -8.09 -2.38
N PHE A 23 -32.29 -8.91 -1.65
CA PHE A 23 -32.68 -9.39 -0.33
C PHE A 23 -32.83 -8.24 0.68
N THR A 24 -31.86 -7.31 0.77
CA THR A 24 -31.97 -6.12 1.64
C THR A 24 -33.22 -5.31 1.33
N TYR A 25 -33.54 -5.10 0.04
CA TYR A 25 -34.75 -4.38 -0.35
C TYR A 25 -36.04 -5.06 0.15
N TYR A 26 -36.12 -6.38 -0.02
CA TYR A 26 -37.29 -7.17 0.39
C TYR A 26 -37.42 -7.28 1.92
N ASP A 27 -36.30 -7.50 2.62
CA ASP A 27 -36.28 -7.67 4.07
C ASP A 27 -36.50 -6.36 4.82
N ALA A 28 -35.91 -5.25 4.37
CA ALA A 28 -36.10 -3.93 4.96
C ALA A 28 -37.58 -3.52 5.00
N GLY A 29 -38.37 -3.90 3.98
CA GLY A 29 -39.82 -3.69 3.97
C GLY A 29 -40.61 -4.56 4.96
N LYS A 30 -40.03 -5.67 5.46
CA LYS A 30 -40.63 -6.51 6.52
C LYS A 30 -40.26 -6.06 7.92
N VAL A 31 -39.01 -5.63 8.12
CA VAL A 31 -38.49 -5.25 9.45
C VAL A 31 -38.69 -3.76 9.79
N GLY A 32 -39.44 -3.02 8.98
CA GLY A 32 -39.77 -1.61 9.23
C GLY A 32 -38.63 -0.63 8.94
N LEU A 33 -37.63 -1.03 8.16
CA LEU A 33 -36.47 -0.22 7.80
C LEU A 33 -36.80 0.69 6.61
N GLU A 34 -37.59 1.74 6.84
CA GLU A 34 -38.08 2.61 5.77
C GLU A 34 -37.11 3.76 5.38
N PRO A 35 -37.16 4.23 4.11
CA PRO A 35 -37.72 3.52 2.96
C PRO A 35 -36.76 2.38 2.54
N PRO A 36 -37.25 1.21 2.09
CA PRO A 36 -36.38 0.08 1.72
C PRO A 36 -35.35 0.39 0.63
N THR A 37 -35.66 1.34 -0.26
CA THR A 37 -34.75 1.87 -1.29
C THR A 37 -33.46 2.45 -0.72
N LYS A 38 -33.51 3.11 0.45
CA LYS A 38 -32.35 3.70 1.14
C LYS A 38 -31.33 2.61 1.51
N TRP A 39 -31.81 1.52 2.09
CA TRP A 39 -30.97 0.41 2.54
C TRP A 39 -30.45 -0.42 1.37
N ALA A 40 -31.28 -0.67 0.36
CA ALA A 40 -30.83 -1.30 -0.88
C ALA A 40 -29.73 -0.49 -1.58
N ALA A 41 -29.85 0.84 -1.65
CA ALA A 41 -28.82 1.70 -2.20
C ALA A 41 -27.52 1.67 -1.37
N ILE A 42 -27.61 1.71 -0.04
CA ILE A 42 -26.44 1.58 0.85
C ILE A 42 -25.73 0.24 0.60
N THR A 43 -26.45 -0.89 0.63
CA THR A 43 -25.88 -2.21 0.31
C THR A 43 -25.22 -2.21 -1.06
N PHE A 44 -25.91 -1.71 -2.09
CA PHE A 44 -25.42 -1.73 -3.47
C PHE A 44 -24.12 -0.94 -3.69
N PHE A 45 -24.01 0.26 -3.09
CA PHE A 45 -22.89 1.17 -3.33
C PHE A 45 -21.69 0.98 -2.39
N ILE A 46 -21.83 0.25 -1.26
CA ILE A 46 -20.73 0.00 -0.31
C ILE A 46 -19.42 -0.49 -0.96
N PRO A 47 -19.40 -1.41 -1.95
CA PRO A 47 -18.16 -1.85 -2.58
C PRO A 47 -17.38 -0.75 -3.30
N LEU A 48 -18.01 0.36 -3.68
CA LEU A 48 -17.31 1.49 -4.33
C LEU A 48 -16.28 2.15 -3.41
N PHE A 49 -16.44 2.10 -2.08
CA PHE A 49 -15.46 2.66 -1.16
C PHE A 49 -14.09 1.96 -1.29
N GLY A 50 -14.06 0.64 -1.51
CA GLY A 50 -12.80 -0.08 -1.77
C GLY A 50 -12.14 0.33 -3.08
N PHE A 51 -12.93 0.62 -4.12
CA PHE A 51 -12.41 1.17 -5.38
C PHE A 51 -11.88 2.59 -5.23
N PHE A 52 -12.56 3.47 -4.49
CA PHE A 52 -12.06 4.81 -4.20
C PHE A 52 -10.78 4.80 -3.34
N ILE A 53 -10.69 3.93 -2.33
CA ILE A 53 -9.45 3.74 -1.55
C ILE A 53 -8.28 3.37 -2.48
N TYR A 54 -8.48 2.42 -3.41
CA TYR A 54 -7.45 2.08 -4.40
C TYR A 54 -7.07 3.26 -5.31
N LEU A 55 -8.02 4.12 -5.70
CA LEU A 55 -7.71 5.31 -6.50
C LEU A 55 -6.93 6.38 -5.72
N PHE A 56 -7.25 6.60 -4.45
CA PHE A 56 -6.51 7.52 -3.58
C PHE A 56 -5.09 7.01 -3.31
N GLU A 57 -4.94 5.77 -2.86
CA GLU A 57 -3.65 5.10 -2.67
C GLU A 57 -2.79 5.19 -3.94
N ARG A 58 -3.37 4.89 -5.10
CA ARG A 58 -2.67 5.01 -6.40
C ARG A 58 -2.23 6.44 -6.72
N SER A 59 -2.98 7.46 -6.30
CA SER A 59 -2.62 8.86 -6.54
C SER A 59 -1.50 9.38 -5.62
N GLU A 60 -1.26 8.73 -4.48
CA GLU A 60 -0.14 9.05 -3.58
C GLU A 60 1.19 8.44 -4.05
N LEU A 61 1.16 7.53 -5.03
CA LEU A 61 2.35 6.88 -5.62
C LEU A 61 2.99 7.64 -6.80
N ASP A 62 2.46 8.81 -7.19
CA ASP A 62 2.99 9.64 -8.28
C ASP A 62 4.16 10.54 -7.78
N TYR A 63 5.21 9.89 -7.26
CA TYR A 63 6.43 10.53 -6.77
C TYR A 63 7.45 10.70 -7.90
N ASP A 64 7.74 11.95 -8.26
CA ASP A 64 8.83 12.31 -9.16
C ASP A 64 10.13 12.63 -8.39
N PRO A 65 11.15 11.75 -8.43
CA PRO A 65 12.43 11.99 -7.75
C PRO A 65 13.24 13.12 -8.40
N GLU A 66 12.93 13.55 -9.63
CA GLU A 66 13.67 14.64 -10.30
C GLU A 66 13.20 16.04 -9.85
N THR A 67 12.03 16.15 -9.21
CA THR A 67 11.50 17.42 -8.67
C THR A 67 11.37 17.46 -7.14
N ASP A 68 11.63 16.36 -6.43
CA ASP A 68 11.65 16.34 -4.96
C ASP A 68 12.87 17.09 -4.37
N PRO A 69 12.69 18.21 -3.64
CA PRO A 69 13.79 18.94 -3.01
C PRO A 69 14.41 18.21 -1.80
N TYR A 70 13.83 17.10 -1.35
CA TYR A 70 14.35 16.25 -0.27
C TYR A 70 14.97 14.93 -0.78
N ARG A 71 15.10 14.74 -2.10
CA ARG A 71 15.65 13.51 -2.69
C ARG A 71 17.05 13.21 -2.14
N GLY A 72 17.20 12.07 -1.45
CA GLY A 72 18.45 11.64 -0.79
C GLY A 72 18.58 12.08 0.67
N HIS A 73 17.71 12.94 1.18
CA HIS A 73 17.64 13.29 2.60
C HIS A 73 16.65 12.39 3.34
N ASN A 74 17.13 11.70 4.38
CA ASN A 74 16.32 10.76 5.16
C ASN A 74 15.21 11.42 6.01
N PHE A 75 15.25 12.75 6.21
CA PHE A 75 14.33 13.49 7.07
C PHE A 75 14.10 14.92 6.57
N ASN A 76 12.86 15.40 6.64
CA ASN A 76 12.51 16.79 6.33
C ASN A 76 12.89 17.72 7.50
N ILE A 77 14.07 18.35 7.42
CA ILE A 77 14.53 19.33 8.42
C ILE A 77 13.99 20.71 8.04
N HIS A 78 13.29 21.37 8.98
CA HIS A 78 12.79 22.73 8.76
C HIS A 78 13.96 23.71 8.56
N PRO A 79 13.91 24.67 7.61
CA PRO A 79 15.06 25.53 7.27
C PRO A 79 15.70 26.25 8.47
N SER A 80 14.89 26.65 9.46
CA SER A 80 15.37 27.30 10.70
C SER A 80 16.07 26.35 11.69
N ARG A 81 16.34 25.10 11.31
CA ARG A 81 17.02 24.05 12.09
C ARG A 81 17.95 23.18 11.23
N ALA A 82 18.23 23.58 9.98
CA ALA A 82 19.17 22.85 9.12
C ALA A 82 20.56 22.72 9.78
N ASP A 83 20.99 23.79 10.46
CA ASP A 83 22.28 23.87 11.16
C ASP A 83 22.31 23.12 12.51
N ASP A 84 21.15 22.79 13.10
CA ASP A 84 21.05 22.14 14.42
C ASP A 84 21.37 20.63 14.38
N ALA A 85 21.39 20.03 13.17
CA ALA A 85 21.34 18.58 12.98
C ALA A 85 22.53 18.06 12.17
N PRO A 86 23.71 17.83 12.80
CA PRO A 86 24.88 17.22 12.15
C PRO A 86 24.68 15.71 11.95
N LEU A 87 23.73 15.34 11.10
CA LEU A 87 23.48 13.97 10.68
C LEU A 87 24.51 13.56 9.64
N ARG A 88 25.25 12.48 9.90
CA ARG A 88 26.09 11.84 8.87
C ARG A 88 25.19 11.32 7.75
N SER A 89 25.55 11.63 6.50
CA SER A 89 25.11 10.90 5.31
C SER A 89 25.45 9.41 5.48
N ARG A 90 24.52 8.52 5.13
CA ARG A 90 24.74 7.07 5.36
C ARG A 90 25.57 6.41 4.25
N GLU A 91 25.83 7.16 3.19
CA GLU A 91 26.75 6.84 2.11
C GLU A 91 28.21 6.66 2.59
N ASP A 92 28.62 7.31 3.70
CA ASP A 92 29.98 7.22 4.25
C ASP A 92 30.32 5.86 4.89
N ASP A 93 29.32 5.05 5.26
CA ASP A 93 29.50 3.74 5.92
C ASP A 93 29.56 2.55 4.93
N GLN A 94 29.63 2.81 3.60
CA GLN A 94 29.54 1.77 2.56
C GLN A 94 30.72 1.71 1.56
N ASP A 95 31.95 2.00 1.99
CA ASP A 95 33.11 1.25 1.45
C ASP A 95 34.37 1.36 2.34
N SER A 96 34.90 0.23 2.82
CA SER A 96 36.24 0.11 3.41
C SER A 96 36.74 -1.35 3.48
N PRO A 97 36.93 -2.05 2.35
CA PRO A 97 37.70 -3.30 2.30
C PRO A 97 39.20 -2.98 2.43
N SER A 98 39.67 -2.63 3.63
CA SER A 98 41.09 -2.36 3.87
C SER A 98 41.88 -3.66 4.05
N ASP A 99 42.79 -3.95 3.13
CA ASP A 99 43.65 -5.13 3.15
C ASP A 99 44.44 -5.28 4.46
N ARG A 100 44.52 -6.53 4.94
CA ARG A 100 45.65 -7.07 5.73
C ARG A 100 45.87 -8.53 5.35
N SER A 101 46.76 -8.76 4.40
CA SER A 101 47.38 -10.06 4.18
C SER A 101 48.59 -10.25 5.09
N ASP A 102 48.96 -11.52 5.29
CA ASP A 102 50.29 -12.03 5.71
C ASP A 102 50.76 -11.70 7.16
N ASP A 103 51.01 -12.66 8.07
CA ASP A 103 50.83 -14.13 8.03
C ASP A 103 50.19 -14.71 9.34
N GLU A 104 50.82 -15.37 10.33
CA GLU A 104 52.22 -15.66 10.70
C GLU A 104 52.41 -17.14 11.15
N GLU A 105 53.52 -17.75 10.76
CA GLU A 105 53.95 -19.16 10.90
C GLU A 105 53.84 -19.84 12.30
N ASN A 106 53.54 -21.15 12.27
CA ASN A 106 54.03 -22.24 13.16
C ASN A 106 52.99 -23.00 14.03
N ARG A 107 52.61 -24.20 13.55
CA ARG A 107 52.53 -25.42 14.38
C ARG A 107 52.62 -26.68 13.52
N GLN A 108 53.85 -27.17 13.34
CA GLN A 108 54.12 -28.51 12.79
C GLN A 108 54.22 -29.56 13.90
N GLU A 109 53.79 -30.79 13.60
CA GLU A 109 54.06 -32.05 14.33
C GLU A 109 53.47 -32.15 15.76
N THR A 110 53.07 -33.32 16.27
CA THR A 110 53.17 -34.72 15.79
C THR A 110 51.80 -35.40 15.77
#